data_AF-A0A7S2T0T1-F1
#
_entry.id   AF-A0A7S2T0T1-F1
#
_cell.length_a   1.000
_cell.length_b   1.000
_cell.length_c   1.000
_cell.angle_alpha   90.00
_cell.angle_beta   90.00
_cell.angle_gamma   90.00
#
_symmetry.space_group_name_H-M   'P 1'
#
loop_
_entity.id
_entity.type
_entity.pdbx_description
1 polymer ?
#
loop_
_entity_poly.entity_id
_entity_poly.type
_entity_poly.pdbx_seq_one_letter_code
_entity_poly.pdbx_strand_id
1 'polypeptide(L)'
;ATIISVSQNDNHLYCQQPEELTINEKEGSQMGTLLRAVNAVADAVAKEYPKIQVDTLAYEFTQTPPKITVPAPNVVIRLCSIKANFAEPLTGPSNKAFASDIAEWSKLAPGRLYVWDYTTDFYGYVQPFPNTRVLAKNIRFFDQMGVVGLLEEDVYNTIGGDFGELRAWLLGQLMWEPSRTDEEALITEFLTAYYGEAAVDSVQDYMDIYERSAQDTQAYVKFSSNWTSPYLTPAAVFEGAVKLQGAYEAPGLSNAQRGRVQRLQLGPLYVYLLREEEMRRAVPAKWPYPEKVSDAFDLFSGWYNASGMAMLNENGDGLPWLKTCMLNQTACAV
;
A
#
# COMPACT_ATOMS: atom_id res chain seq x y z
N ALA A 1 -2.74 -10.62 25.79
CA ALA A 1 -2.41 -9.41 25.04
C ALA A 1 -1.91 -8.34 26.02
N THR A 2 -0.88 -7.56 25.64
CA THR A 2 -0.33 -6.46 26.46
C THR A 2 -0.82 -5.08 26.02
N ILE A 3 -1.59 -5.02 24.93
CA ILE A 3 -2.19 -3.81 24.36
C ILE A 3 -3.68 -4.10 24.14
N ILE A 4 -4.54 -3.14 24.46
CA ILE A 4 -5.96 -3.10 24.08
C ILE A 4 -6.22 -1.86 23.21
N SER A 5 -7.13 -1.96 22.25
CA SER A 5 -7.43 -0.86 21.34
C SER A 5 -8.70 -0.13 21.73
N VAL A 6 -8.60 1.20 21.86
CA VAL A 6 -9.72 2.11 22.07
C VAL A 6 -9.55 3.25 21.07
N SER A 7 -10.32 3.19 19.99
CA SER A 7 -10.11 4.05 18.83
C SER A 7 -11.42 4.47 18.18
N GLN A 8 -11.31 5.45 17.28
CA GLN A 8 -12.38 5.80 16.36
C GLN A 8 -12.73 4.66 15.40
N ASN A 9 -13.94 4.69 14.85
CA ASN A 9 -14.33 3.83 13.74
C ASN A 9 -13.70 4.30 12.43
N ASP A 10 -13.54 3.38 11.48
CA ASP A 10 -13.06 3.67 10.13
C ASP A 10 -14.15 4.30 9.26
N ASN A 11 -14.47 5.56 9.57
CA ASN A 11 -15.38 6.41 8.80
C ASN A 11 -15.19 7.88 9.21
N HIS A 12 -15.93 8.79 8.59
CA HIS A 12 -15.85 10.23 8.88
C HIS A 12 -16.90 10.71 9.91
N LEU A 13 -17.50 9.79 10.68
CA LEU A 13 -18.53 10.12 11.65
C LEU A 13 -17.90 10.33 13.03
N TYR A 14 -17.42 11.55 13.26
CA TYR A 14 -16.94 12.00 14.58
C TYR A 14 -18.00 12.81 15.32
N CYS A 15 -17.84 12.92 16.63
CA CYS A 15 -18.86 13.54 17.47
C CYS A 15 -19.05 15.02 17.14
N GLN A 16 -20.32 15.44 17.12
CA GLN A 16 -20.75 16.77 16.71
C GLN A 16 -21.33 17.59 17.87
N GLN A 17 -21.17 17.15 19.13
CA GLN A 17 -21.71 17.91 20.26
C GLN A 17 -20.94 19.23 20.42
N PRO A 18 -21.62 20.36 20.73
CA PRO A 18 -20.97 21.68 20.81
C PRO A 18 -19.77 21.73 21.76
N GLU A 19 -19.83 21.03 22.88
CA GLU A 19 -18.75 20.99 23.88
C GLU A 19 -17.50 20.29 23.33
N GLU A 20 -17.68 19.23 22.55
CA GLU A 20 -16.60 18.46 21.92
C GLU A 20 -16.00 19.20 20.73
N LEU A 21 -16.83 19.86 19.92
CA LEU A 21 -16.36 20.73 18.84
C LEU A 21 -15.52 21.89 19.40
N THR A 22 -15.95 22.50 20.52
CA THR A 22 -15.19 23.55 21.21
C THR A 22 -13.82 23.06 21.68
N ILE A 23 -13.72 21.80 22.11
CA ILE A 23 -12.44 21.18 22.46
C ILE A 23 -11.56 21.06 21.23
N ASN A 24 -12.08 20.49 20.14
CA ASN A 24 -11.31 20.26 18.92
C ASN A 24 -10.86 21.55 18.22
N GLU A 25 -11.67 22.61 18.29
CA GLU A 25 -11.29 23.95 17.83
C GLU A 25 -10.08 24.52 18.61
N LYS A 26 -10.09 24.42 19.94
CA LYS A 26 -8.97 24.87 20.79
C LYS A 26 -7.71 24.05 20.54
N GLU A 27 -7.89 22.76 20.31
CA GLU A 27 -6.81 21.82 20.00
C GLU A 27 -6.27 22.00 18.58
N GLY A 28 -7.08 22.54 17.67
CA GLY A 28 -6.79 22.57 16.23
C GLY A 28 -6.79 21.18 15.58
N SER A 29 -7.38 20.18 16.22
CA SER A 29 -7.41 18.80 15.75
C SER A 29 -8.61 18.05 16.36
N GLN A 30 -9.25 17.17 15.58
CA GLN A 30 -10.29 16.27 16.09
C GLN A 30 -9.73 15.21 17.06
N MET A 31 -8.41 15.02 17.09
CA MET A 31 -7.76 14.16 18.07
C MET A 31 -7.95 14.66 19.51
N GLY A 32 -8.28 15.95 19.70
CA GLY A 32 -8.49 16.55 21.01
C GLY A 32 -9.50 15.80 21.88
N THR A 33 -10.68 15.51 21.35
CA THR A 33 -11.74 14.80 22.07
C THR A 33 -11.44 13.32 22.19
N LEU A 34 -10.99 12.67 21.11
CA LEU A 34 -10.63 11.25 21.11
C LEU A 34 -9.56 10.96 22.17
N LEU A 35 -8.47 11.72 22.19
CA LEU A 35 -7.36 11.49 23.10
C LEU A 35 -7.75 11.71 24.57
N ARG A 36 -8.65 12.65 24.87
CA ARG A 36 -9.20 12.83 26.23
C ARG A 36 -10.00 11.61 26.68
N ALA A 37 -10.84 11.06 25.80
CA ALA A 37 -11.60 9.84 26.09
C ALA A 37 -10.66 8.65 26.29
N VAL A 38 -9.65 8.48 25.42
CA VAL A 38 -8.64 7.42 25.52
C VAL A 38 -7.82 7.54 26.79
N ASN A 39 -7.38 8.75 27.16
CA ASN A 39 -6.66 8.99 28.42
C ASN A 39 -7.52 8.59 29.64
N ALA A 40 -8.81 8.92 29.65
CA ALA A 40 -9.70 8.55 30.75
C ALA A 40 -9.84 7.01 30.87
N VAL A 41 -9.91 6.30 29.75
CA VAL A 41 -9.92 4.82 29.75
C VAL A 41 -8.56 4.28 30.20
N ALA A 42 -7.45 4.85 29.72
CA ALA A 42 -6.11 4.43 30.06
C ALA A 42 -5.81 4.60 31.57
N ASP A 43 -6.28 5.69 32.18
CA ASP A 43 -6.19 5.93 33.62
C ASP A 43 -7.00 4.92 34.44
N ALA A 44 -8.16 4.51 33.95
CA ALA A 44 -8.98 3.47 34.59
C ALA A 44 -8.30 2.09 34.48
N VAL A 45 -7.82 1.74 33.29
CA VAL A 45 -7.11 0.48 33.01
C VAL A 45 -5.84 0.38 33.84
N ALA A 46 -5.07 1.47 33.99
CA ALA A 46 -3.82 1.47 34.76
C ALA A 46 -4.02 1.11 36.24
N LYS A 47 -5.19 1.40 36.82
CA LYS A 47 -5.50 1.09 38.23
C LYS A 47 -5.67 -0.41 38.49
N GLU A 48 -6.24 -1.14 37.53
CA GLU A 48 -6.52 -2.58 37.67
C GLU A 48 -5.48 -3.44 36.94
N TYR A 49 -4.96 -2.96 35.81
CA TYR A 49 -4.09 -3.66 34.89
C TYR A 49 -2.87 -2.80 34.50
N PRO A 50 -1.95 -2.49 35.44
CA PRO A 50 -0.85 -1.53 35.23
C PRO A 50 0.16 -1.92 34.15
N LYS A 51 0.10 -3.15 33.63
CA LYS A 51 0.97 -3.65 32.55
C LYS A 51 0.32 -3.56 31.16
N ILE A 52 -0.94 -3.14 31.08
CA ILE A 52 -1.68 -3.03 29.82
C ILE A 52 -1.54 -1.62 29.27
N GLN A 53 -1.17 -1.53 27.99
CA GLN A 53 -1.21 -0.29 27.21
C GLN A 53 -2.55 -0.17 26.49
N VAL A 54 -2.98 1.06 26.24
CA VAL A 54 -4.16 1.38 25.44
C VAL A 54 -3.69 2.03 24.14
N ASP A 55 -3.97 1.45 22.98
CA ASP A 55 -3.66 2.09 21.71
C ASP A 55 -4.87 2.82 21.11
N THR A 56 -4.58 3.87 20.35
CA THR A 56 -5.57 4.61 19.57
C THR A 56 -4.98 5.06 18.23
N LEU A 57 -5.82 5.17 17.21
CA LEU A 57 -5.41 5.60 15.88
C LEU A 57 -5.26 7.13 15.83
N ALA A 58 -4.14 7.59 15.28
CA ALA A 58 -4.03 8.89 14.65
C ALA A 58 -4.25 8.67 13.14
N TYR A 59 -5.50 8.73 12.72
CA TYR A 59 -5.95 8.29 11.39
C TYR A 59 -6.97 9.26 10.82
N GLU A 60 -6.90 9.50 9.51
CA GLU A 60 -7.84 10.35 8.80
C GLU A 60 -8.04 11.74 9.45
N PHE A 61 -9.18 11.98 10.09
CA PHE A 61 -9.53 13.27 10.70
C PHE A 61 -8.88 13.49 12.07
N THR A 62 -8.29 12.46 12.68
CA THR A 62 -7.52 12.55 13.95
C THR A 62 -6.01 12.39 13.75
N GLN A 63 -5.52 12.38 12.51
CA GLN A 63 -4.09 12.24 12.22
C GLN A 63 -3.22 13.31 12.90
N THR A 64 -3.64 14.58 12.82
CA THR A 64 -2.87 15.71 13.34
C THR A 64 -2.85 15.71 14.86
N PRO A 65 -1.67 15.84 15.51
CA PRO A 65 -1.59 15.94 16.96
C PRO A 65 -2.38 17.14 17.52
N PRO A 66 -3.05 16.98 18.68
CA PRO A 66 -3.70 18.08 19.38
C PRO A 66 -2.67 18.98 20.07
N LYS A 67 -2.96 20.28 20.20
CA LYS A 67 -2.02 21.28 20.75
C LYS A 67 -1.83 21.22 22.27
N ILE A 68 -2.83 20.77 23.00
CA ILE A 68 -2.95 20.90 24.46
C ILE A 68 -2.94 19.51 25.11
N THR A 69 -3.71 18.55 24.59
CA THR A 69 -3.82 17.23 25.19
C THR A 69 -2.60 16.36 24.88
N VAL A 70 -2.02 15.76 25.92
CA VAL A 70 -0.88 14.85 25.81
C VAL A 70 -1.34 13.41 26.09
N PRO A 71 -0.85 12.39 25.37
CA PRO A 71 -1.19 11.00 25.65
C PRO A 71 -0.72 10.57 27.06
N ALA A 72 -1.61 9.92 27.82
CA ALA A 72 -1.26 9.37 29.14
C ALA A 72 -0.12 8.34 29.05
N PRO A 73 0.66 8.07 30.11
CA PRO A 73 1.90 7.26 30.02
C PRO A 73 1.75 5.84 29.47
N ASN A 74 0.56 5.24 29.56
CA ASN A 74 0.24 3.92 29.01
C ASN A 74 -0.56 3.98 27.70
N VAL A 75 -0.66 5.14 27.05
CA VAL A 75 -1.30 5.30 25.75
C VAL A 75 -0.27 5.14 24.62
N VAL A 76 -0.59 4.31 23.64
CA VAL A 76 0.18 4.15 22.40
C VAL A 76 -0.55 4.87 21.28
N ILE A 77 0.17 5.68 20.49
CA ILE A 77 -0.38 6.34 19.31
C ILE A 77 -0.01 5.52 18.09
N ARG A 78 -1.00 5.08 17.31
CA ARG A 78 -0.80 4.40 16.04
C ARG A 78 -1.11 5.36 14.90
N LEU A 79 -0.09 5.95 14.31
CA LEU A 79 -0.22 6.88 13.19
C LEU A 79 -0.33 6.12 11.87
N CYS A 80 -1.30 6.49 11.05
CA CYS A 80 -1.50 5.84 9.75
C CYS A 80 -1.09 6.74 8.59
N SER A 81 -0.45 6.17 7.58
CA SER A 81 0.00 6.90 6.38
C SER A 81 -1.06 6.96 5.27
N ILE A 82 -2.34 6.75 5.56
CA ILE A 82 -3.41 6.58 4.55
C ILE A 82 -3.50 7.71 3.52
N LYS A 83 -3.14 8.94 3.92
CA LYS A 83 -3.13 10.11 3.05
C LYS A 83 -1.85 10.27 2.24
N ALA A 84 -0.81 9.46 2.44
CA ALA A 84 0.48 9.61 1.81
C ALA A 84 0.44 9.31 0.30
N ASN A 85 1.43 9.85 -0.39
CA ASN A 85 1.86 9.43 -1.72
C ASN A 85 2.88 8.30 -1.57
N PHE A 86 2.49 7.09 -1.95
CA PHE A 86 3.31 5.88 -1.81
C PHE A 86 4.41 5.76 -2.88
N ALA A 87 4.38 6.59 -3.93
CA ALA A 87 5.47 6.65 -4.91
C ALA A 87 6.65 7.52 -4.45
N GLU A 88 6.49 8.27 -3.36
CA GLU A 88 7.55 9.12 -2.80
C GLU A 88 7.89 8.69 -1.37
N PRO A 89 9.15 8.88 -0.92
CA PRO A 89 9.49 8.71 0.48
C PRO A 89 8.57 9.54 1.39
N LEU A 90 8.29 9.08 2.60
CA LEU A 90 7.47 9.81 3.56
C LEU A 90 8.08 11.14 4.00
N THR A 91 9.39 11.31 3.80
CA THR A 91 10.11 12.58 3.99
C THR A 91 10.02 13.53 2.77
N GLY A 92 9.40 13.09 1.68
CA GLY A 92 9.29 13.83 0.43
C GLY A 92 8.28 14.99 0.48
N PRO A 93 8.33 15.92 -0.49
CA PRO A 93 7.46 17.10 -0.50
C PRO A 93 5.97 16.79 -0.50
N SER A 94 5.52 15.75 -1.23
CA SER A 94 4.09 15.37 -1.26
C SER A 94 3.61 14.83 0.09
N ASN A 95 4.52 14.32 0.92
CA ASN A 95 4.25 13.70 2.22
C ASN A 95 4.55 14.61 3.41
N LYS A 96 4.77 15.91 3.18
CA LYS A 96 5.15 16.88 4.21
C LYS A 96 4.21 16.91 5.43
N ALA A 97 2.90 16.76 5.19
CA ALA A 97 1.91 16.74 6.28
C ALA A 97 2.15 15.56 7.22
N PHE A 98 2.31 14.34 6.67
CA PHE A 98 2.62 13.15 7.44
C PHE A 98 3.97 13.28 8.16
N ALA A 99 5.02 13.75 7.46
CA ALA A 99 6.34 13.96 8.05
C ALA A 99 6.31 14.95 9.24
N SER A 100 5.47 15.98 9.16
CA SER A 100 5.27 16.92 10.26
C SER A 100 4.52 16.28 11.42
N ASP A 101 3.44 15.55 11.14
CA ASP A 101 2.61 14.92 12.16
C ASP A 101 3.39 13.85 12.94
N ILE A 102 4.17 12.99 12.26
CA ILE A 102 4.97 11.96 12.93
C ILE A 102 6.09 12.56 13.79
N ALA A 103 6.70 13.66 13.35
CA ALA A 103 7.73 14.35 14.12
C ALA A 103 7.17 14.99 15.42
N GLU A 104 5.93 15.50 15.37
CA GLU A 104 5.25 16.01 16.56
C GLU A 104 4.76 14.88 17.46
N TRP A 105 4.20 13.80 16.90
CA TRP A 105 3.83 12.61 17.67
C TRP A 105 5.03 11.96 18.36
N SER A 106 6.19 11.92 17.71
CA SER A 106 7.45 11.42 18.29
C SER A 106 7.82 12.17 19.58
N LYS A 107 7.60 13.49 19.62
CA LYS A 107 7.84 14.31 20.83
C LYS A 107 6.80 14.07 21.91
N LEU A 108 5.53 13.89 21.53
CA LEU A 108 4.41 13.73 22.47
C LEU A 108 4.28 12.32 23.06
N ALA A 109 4.69 11.30 22.31
CA ALA A 109 4.58 9.90 22.69
C ALA A 109 5.92 9.14 22.55
N PRO A 110 7.01 9.62 23.17
CA PRO A 110 8.33 9.00 23.03
C PRO A 110 8.30 7.54 23.51
N GLY A 111 8.78 6.62 22.67
CA GLY A 111 8.77 5.18 22.92
C GLY A 111 7.37 4.53 22.91
N ARG A 112 6.34 5.26 22.46
CA ARG A 112 4.94 4.82 22.41
C ARG A 112 4.28 5.18 21.07
N LEU A 113 5.08 5.33 20.03
CA LEU A 113 4.63 5.62 18.68
C LEU A 113 4.69 4.35 17.86
N TYR A 114 3.55 4.00 17.27
CA TYR A 114 3.37 2.91 16.32
C TYR A 114 2.97 3.52 14.98
N VAL A 115 3.28 2.83 13.90
CA VAL A 115 2.86 3.20 12.55
C VAL A 115 2.07 2.07 11.90
N TRP A 116 1.03 2.44 11.17
CA TRP A 116 0.34 1.61 10.20
C TRP A 116 0.57 2.22 8.81
N ASP A 117 1.43 1.58 8.02
CA ASP A 117 1.77 1.95 6.65
C ASP A 117 1.20 0.90 5.67
N TYR A 118 1.19 1.18 4.36
CA TYR A 118 0.48 0.37 3.36
C TYR A 118 1.38 -0.01 2.18
N THR A 119 1.31 -1.27 1.77
CA THR A 119 2.20 -1.85 0.75
C THR A 119 1.49 -2.45 -0.46
N THR A 120 0.18 -2.22 -0.58
CA THR A 120 -0.64 -2.64 -1.73
C THR A 120 -1.62 -1.55 -2.13
N ASP A 121 -2.15 -1.69 -3.34
CA ASP A 121 -3.30 -0.94 -3.81
C ASP A 121 -4.60 -1.70 -3.51
N PHE A 122 -5.40 -1.21 -2.56
CA PHE A 122 -6.67 -1.81 -2.14
C PHE A 122 -7.78 -1.64 -3.18
N TYR A 123 -7.60 -0.74 -4.17
CA TYR A 123 -8.52 -0.62 -5.30
C TYR A 123 -8.37 -1.76 -6.31
N GLY A 124 -7.16 -2.31 -6.41
CA GLY A 124 -6.84 -3.41 -7.30
C GLY A 124 -5.55 -4.09 -6.88
N TYR A 125 -5.63 -5.23 -6.19
CA TYR A 125 -4.46 -5.91 -5.62
C TYR A 125 -3.40 -6.26 -6.64
N VAL A 126 -3.80 -6.67 -7.85
CA VAL A 126 -2.85 -6.99 -8.93
C VAL A 126 -2.33 -5.75 -9.67
N GLN A 127 -2.92 -4.58 -9.46
CA GLN A 127 -2.50 -3.35 -10.12
C GLN A 127 -1.03 -3.03 -9.76
N PRO A 128 -0.19 -2.63 -10.74
CA PRO A 128 1.18 -2.23 -10.46
C PRO A 128 1.22 -1.13 -9.39
N PHE A 129 1.97 -1.32 -8.30
CA PHE A 129 2.03 -0.39 -7.18
C PHE A 129 3.48 0.05 -6.91
N PRO A 130 3.91 1.24 -7.40
CA PRO A 130 5.33 1.62 -7.43
C PRO A 130 5.83 2.19 -6.09
N ASN A 131 5.81 1.39 -5.03
CA ASN A 131 6.23 1.80 -3.68
C ASN A 131 7.36 0.92 -3.08
N THR A 132 7.94 -0.01 -3.83
CA THR A 132 8.94 -0.96 -3.29
C THR A 132 10.24 -0.25 -2.88
N ARG A 133 10.77 0.64 -3.72
CA ARG A 133 12.05 1.33 -3.43
C ARG A 133 11.98 2.45 -2.40
N VAL A 134 10.78 2.85 -1.95
CA VAL A 134 10.65 3.83 -0.87
C VAL A 134 10.72 3.19 0.52
N LEU A 135 10.47 1.88 0.63
CA LEU A 135 10.34 1.17 1.92
C LEU A 135 11.56 1.34 2.82
N ALA A 136 12.77 1.20 2.28
CA ALA A 136 14.00 1.37 3.06
C ALA A 136 14.17 2.79 3.61
N LYS A 137 13.81 3.82 2.83
CA LYS A 137 13.84 5.22 3.29
C LYS A 137 12.76 5.46 4.36
N ASN A 138 11.57 4.89 4.19
CA ASN A 138 10.48 5.01 5.14
C ASN A 138 10.81 4.34 6.48
N ILE A 139 11.35 3.11 6.46
CA ILE A 139 11.76 2.39 7.67
C ILE A 139 12.85 3.15 8.44
N ARG A 140 13.87 3.67 7.75
CA ARG A 140 14.90 4.53 8.37
C ARG A 140 14.29 5.78 8.99
N PHE A 141 13.31 6.37 8.32
CA PHE A 141 12.61 7.53 8.86
C PHE A 141 11.79 7.19 10.10
N PHE A 142 11.08 6.06 10.10
CA PHE A 142 10.34 5.57 11.28
C PHE A 142 11.26 5.32 12.48
N ASP A 143 12.40 4.66 12.27
CA ASP A 143 13.42 4.43 13.30
C ASP A 143 13.93 5.77 13.88
N GLN A 144 14.26 6.73 13.02
CA GLN A 144 14.68 8.08 13.43
C GLN A 144 13.61 8.83 14.24
N MET A 145 12.33 8.60 13.94
CA MET A 145 11.21 9.18 14.69
C MET A 145 10.88 8.42 15.98
N GLY A 146 11.64 7.37 16.33
CA GLY A 146 11.41 6.59 17.55
C GLY A 146 10.14 5.76 17.50
N VAL A 147 9.71 5.34 16.30
CA VAL A 147 8.63 4.37 16.11
C VAL A 147 9.09 3.03 16.67
N VAL A 148 8.30 2.42 17.55
CA VAL A 148 8.63 1.16 18.23
C VAL A 148 7.78 -0.02 17.76
N GLY A 149 6.79 0.23 16.92
CA GLY A 149 5.98 -0.80 16.27
C GLY A 149 5.54 -0.33 14.89
N LEU A 150 5.73 -1.18 13.89
CA LEU A 150 5.39 -0.88 12.51
C LEU A 150 4.55 -2.05 11.96
N LEU A 151 3.40 -1.71 11.39
CA LEU A 151 2.57 -2.59 10.58
C LEU A 151 2.61 -2.06 9.16
N GLU A 152 3.02 -2.90 8.22
CA GLU A 152 2.99 -2.63 6.79
C GLU A 152 1.88 -3.52 6.21
N GLU A 153 0.73 -2.92 5.91
CA GLU A 153 -0.44 -3.65 5.49
C GLU A 153 -0.39 -3.99 3.99
N ASP A 154 -0.50 -5.28 3.73
CA ASP A 154 -0.59 -5.86 2.39
C ASP A 154 -1.94 -6.59 2.24
N VAL A 155 -2.15 -7.24 1.10
CA VAL A 155 -3.33 -8.05 0.81
C VAL A 155 -3.56 -9.10 1.91
N TYR A 156 -4.63 -8.93 2.69
CA TYR A 156 -4.93 -9.78 3.86
C TYR A 156 -6.02 -10.83 3.61
N ASN A 157 -6.82 -10.68 2.55
CA ASN A 157 -8.04 -11.45 2.32
C ASN A 157 -7.95 -12.42 1.12
N THR A 158 -6.85 -12.42 0.38
CA THR A 158 -6.60 -13.34 -0.73
C THR A 158 -5.11 -13.58 -0.95
N ILE A 159 -4.78 -14.55 -1.81
CA ILE A 159 -3.40 -14.75 -2.27
C ILE A 159 -3.21 -13.88 -3.51
N GLY A 160 -1.99 -13.36 -3.66
CA GLY A 160 -1.63 -12.54 -4.81
C GLY A 160 -1.70 -11.05 -4.47
N GLY A 161 -1.19 -10.26 -5.39
CA GLY A 161 -0.86 -8.87 -5.18
C GLY A 161 0.36 -8.52 -6.04
N ASP A 162 0.48 -7.28 -6.47
CA ASP A 162 1.70 -6.81 -7.13
C ASP A 162 2.87 -6.93 -6.14
N PHE A 163 3.87 -7.77 -6.43
CA PHE A 163 5.08 -7.94 -5.60
C PHE A 163 4.90 -8.23 -4.09
N GLY A 164 3.74 -8.75 -3.64
CA GLY A 164 3.47 -8.98 -2.21
C GLY A 164 4.54 -9.83 -1.50
N GLU A 165 4.98 -10.94 -2.10
CA GLU A 165 6.03 -11.77 -1.50
C GLU A 165 7.40 -11.08 -1.41
N LEU A 166 7.74 -10.23 -2.39
CA LEU A 166 8.95 -9.42 -2.36
C LEU A 166 8.87 -8.41 -1.21
N ARG A 167 7.76 -7.67 -1.10
CA ARG A 167 7.60 -6.64 -0.06
C ARG A 167 7.63 -7.27 1.33
N ALA A 168 6.91 -8.37 1.55
CA ALA A 168 6.95 -9.09 2.82
C ALA A 168 8.37 -9.52 3.23
N TRP A 169 9.17 -10.05 2.28
CA TRP A 169 10.54 -10.45 2.56
C TRP A 169 11.46 -9.24 2.79
N LEU A 170 11.37 -8.21 1.94
CA LEU A 170 12.19 -7.00 2.02
C LEU A 170 11.94 -6.24 3.33
N LEU A 171 10.68 -6.07 3.72
CA LEU A 171 10.31 -5.47 5.00
C LEU A 171 10.87 -6.27 6.17
N GLY A 172 10.81 -7.60 6.12
CA GLY A 172 11.42 -8.46 7.14
C GLY A 172 12.93 -8.22 7.30
N GLN A 173 13.65 -8.02 6.19
CA GLN A 173 15.08 -7.68 6.22
C GLN A 173 15.33 -6.27 6.76
N LEU A 174 14.58 -5.28 6.30
CA LEU A 174 14.76 -3.88 6.64
C LEU A 174 14.33 -3.57 8.08
N MET A 175 13.28 -4.19 8.58
CA MET A 175 12.83 -4.02 9.98
C MET A 175 13.77 -4.72 10.96
N TRP A 176 14.51 -5.74 10.52
CA TRP A 176 15.54 -6.39 11.33
C TRP A 176 16.79 -5.52 11.50
N GLU A 177 17.19 -4.82 10.44
CA GLU A 177 18.31 -3.88 10.45
C GLU A 177 17.93 -2.56 9.74
N PRO A 178 17.23 -1.64 10.45
CA PRO A 178 16.74 -0.41 9.85
C PRO A 178 17.85 0.48 9.27
N SER A 179 19.07 0.40 9.79
CA SER A 179 20.19 1.24 9.33
C SER A 179 20.77 0.83 7.97
N ARG A 180 20.34 -0.33 7.45
CA ARG A 180 20.80 -0.91 6.19
C ARG A 180 20.55 0.02 4.99
N THR A 181 21.46 0.01 4.01
CA THR A 181 21.43 0.88 2.82
C THR A 181 21.69 0.15 1.49
N ASP A 182 21.63 -1.18 1.47
CA ASP A 182 21.82 -2.03 0.29
C ASP A 182 20.48 -2.62 -0.20
N GLU A 183 19.38 -1.88 -0.05
CA GLU A 183 18.02 -2.33 -0.41
C GLU A 183 17.90 -2.84 -1.86
N GLU A 184 18.61 -2.26 -2.83
CA GLU A 184 18.61 -2.75 -4.21
C GLU A 184 19.25 -4.14 -4.35
N ALA A 185 20.29 -4.43 -3.55
CA ALA A 185 20.92 -5.74 -3.56
C ALA A 185 19.97 -6.80 -3.00
N LEU A 186 19.21 -6.45 -1.94
CA LEU A 186 18.16 -7.32 -1.40
C LEU A 186 17.05 -7.58 -2.42
N ILE A 187 16.58 -6.54 -3.10
CA ILE A 187 15.57 -6.68 -4.16
C ILE A 187 16.08 -7.65 -5.22
N THR A 188 17.28 -7.42 -5.77
CA THR A 188 17.86 -8.31 -6.80
C THR A 188 18.09 -9.72 -6.29
N GLU A 189 18.52 -9.91 -5.04
CA GLU A 189 18.67 -11.22 -4.40
C GLU A 189 17.33 -11.98 -4.39
N PHE A 190 16.27 -11.33 -3.89
CA PHE A 190 14.95 -11.94 -3.86
C PHE A 190 14.44 -12.25 -5.25
N LEU A 191 14.53 -11.29 -6.19
CA LEU A 191 14.04 -11.48 -7.55
C LEU A 191 14.75 -12.67 -8.24
N THR A 192 16.07 -12.78 -8.05
CA THR A 192 16.88 -13.89 -8.57
C THR A 192 16.43 -15.23 -7.99
N ALA A 193 16.26 -15.31 -6.67
CA ALA A 193 15.86 -16.54 -6.00
C ALA A 193 14.40 -16.93 -6.29
N TYR A 194 13.50 -15.96 -6.36
CA TYR A 194 12.06 -16.18 -6.45
C TYR A 194 11.57 -16.35 -7.89
N TYR A 195 12.00 -15.49 -8.82
CA TYR A 195 11.60 -15.56 -10.23
C TYR A 195 12.59 -16.33 -11.10
N GLY A 196 13.85 -16.45 -10.67
CA GLY A 196 14.91 -17.17 -11.36
C GLY A 196 15.86 -16.25 -12.13
N GLU A 197 17.13 -16.66 -12.21
CA GLU A 197 18.22 -15.90 -12.86
C GLU A 197 17.90 -15.51 -14.31
N ALA A 198 17.22 -16.38 -15.06
CA ALA A 198 16.87 -16.09 -16.45
C ALA A 198 15.74 -15.04 -16.61
N ALA A 199 14.99 -14.72 -15.55
CA ALA A 199 13.87 -13.78 -15.56
C ALA A 199 14.16 -12.46 -14.84
N VAL A 200 15.22 -12.41 -14.01
CA VAL A 200 15.47 -11.32 -13.06
C VAL A 200 15.51 -9.95 -13.74
N ASP A 201 16.26 -9.80 -14.84
CA ASP A 201 16.40 -8.52 -15.55
C ASP A 201 15.04 -8.00 -16.05
N SER A 202 14.20 -8.89 -16.57
CA SER A 202 12.89 -8.53 -17.10
C SER A 202 11.88 -8.19 -16.00
N VAL A 203 11.97 -8.83 -14.83
CA VAL A 203 11.12 -8.50 -13.67
C VAL A 203 11.56 -7.18 -13.03
N GLN A 204 12.87 -6.93 -12.97
CA GLN A 204 13.42 -5.65 -12.51
C GLN A 204 13.03 -4.50 -13.45
N ASP A 205 13.14 -4.70 -14.78
CA ASP A 205 12.67 -3.74 -15.77
C ASP A 205 11.18 -3.41 -15.61
N TYR A 206 10.34 -4.40 -15.32
CA TYR A 206 8.90 -4.19 -15.04
C TYR A 206 8.69 -3.26 -13.84
N MET A 207 9.42 -3.47 -12.74
CA MET A 207 9.37 -2.61 -11.56
C MET A 207 9.82 -1.18 -11.90
N ASP A 208 10.94 -1.04 -12.62
CA ASP A 208 11.52 0.24 -13.02
C ASP A 208 10.59 1.06 -13.91
N ILE A 209 9.83 0.40 -14.79
CA ILE A 209 8.86 1.06 -15.67
C ILE A 209 7.80 1.81 -14.85
N TYR A 210 7.21 1.18 -13.84
CA TYR A 210 6.13 1.80 -13.07
C TYR A 210 6.64 2.85 -12.10
N GLU A 211 7.82 2.64 -11.51
CA GLU A 211 8.45 3.66 -10.67
C GLU A 211 8.84 4.90 -11.48
N ARG A 212 9.46 4.72 -12.65
CA ARG A 212 9.75 5.83 -13.57
C ARG A 212 8.47 6.51 -14.03
N SER A 213 7.45 5.75 -14.39
CA SER A 213 6.16 6.31 -14.82
C SER A 213 5.50 7.15 -13.74
N ALA A 214 5.57 6.72 -12.47
CA ALA A 214 5.07 7.52 -11.34
C ALA A 214 5.85 8.83 -11.15
N GLN A 215 7.17 8.80 -11.32
CA GLN A 215 8.02 9.99 -11.26
C GLN A 215 7.76 10.96 -12.41
N ASP A 216 7.76 10.46 -13.66
CA ASP A 216 7.59 11.27 -14.88
C ASP A 216 6.22 11.95 -14.93
N THR A 217 5.19 11.27 -14.41
CA THR A 217 3.83 11.81 -14.33
C THR A 217 3.55 12.60 -13.06
N GLN A 218 4.51 12.63 -12.12
CA GLN A 218 4.36 13.19 -10.78
C GLN A 218 3.09 12.68 -10.08
N ALA A 219 2.80 11.38 -10.26
CA ALA A 219 1.56 10.79 -9.79
C ALA A 219 1.50 10.79 -8.26
N TYR A 220 0.35 11.17 -7.73
CA TYR A 220 0.02 10.93 -6.33
C TYR A 220 -0.55 9.52 -6.19
N VAL A 221 0.31 8.55 -5.88
CA VAL A 221 -0.07 7.15 -5.71
C VAL A 221 -0.66 6.97 -4.32
N LYS A 222 -1.96 6.70 -4.25
CA LYS A 222 -2.72 6.44 -3.02
C LYS A 222 -2.74 4.94 -2.73
N PHE A 223 -3.03 4.57 -1.47
CA PHE A 223 -3.31 3.18 -1.07
C PHE A 223 -4.53 2.58 -1.80
N SER A 224 -5.38 3.41 -2.41
CA SER A 224 -6.51 3.01 -3.24
C SER A 224 -6.50 3.85 -4.53
N SER A 225 -5.60 3.50 -5.45
CA SER A 225 -5.40 4.25 -6.70
C SER A 225 -6.28 3.65 -7.81
N ASN A 226 -7.05 4.51 -8.48
CA ASN A 226 -7.89 4.06 -9.59
C ASN A 226 -7.04 3.51 -10.76
N TRP A 227 -7.55 2.55 -11.54
CA TRP A 227 -6.89 2.03 -12.76
C TRP A 227 -6.64 3.09 -13.84
N THR A 228 -7.25 4.26 -13.71
CA THR A 228 -7.01 5.47 -14.51
C THR A 228 -5.92 6.40 -13.95
N SER A 229 -5.24 6.00 -12.88
CA SER A 229 -4.17 6.80 -12.26
C SER A 229 -3.08 7.21 -13.26
N PRO A 230 -2.51 8.43 -13.16
CA PRO A 230 -1.62 8.98 -14.19
C PRO A 230 -0.40 8.12 -14.50
N TYR A 231 0.16 7.40 -13.51
CA TYR A 231 1.32 6.54 -13.69
C TYR A 231 1.04 5.25 -14.47
N LEU A 232 -0.23 4.88 -14.64
CA LEU A 232 -0.65 3.73 -15.45
C LEU A 232 -0.79 4.15 -16.92
N THR A 233 0.24 4.76 -17.49
CA THR A 233 0.21 5.21 -18.88
C THR A 233 0.10 4.02 -19.83
N PRO A 234 -0.50 4.17 -21.04
CA PRO A 234 -0.49 3.09 -22.03
C PRO A 234 0.90 2.56 -22.35
N ALA A 235 1.91 3.45 -22.43
CA ALA A 235 3.30 3.05 -22.63
C ALA A 235 3.81 2.16 -21.49
N ALA A 236 3.65 2.57 -20.23
CA ALA A 236 4.07 1.78 -19.08
C ALA A 236 3.38 0.41 -19.03
N VAL A 237 2.05 0.37 -19.30
CA VAL A 237 1.28 -0.88 -19.33
C VAL A 237 1.78 -1.85 -20.40
N PHE A 238 2.00 -1.37 -21.63
CA PHE A 238 2.46 -2.24 -22.72
C PHE A 238 3.92 -2.64 -22.58
N GLU A 239 4.80 -1.73 -22.19
CA GLU A 239 6.22 -2.03 -21.96
C GLU A 239 6.36 -3.05 -20.82
N GLY A 240 5.65 -2.84 -19.70
CA GLY A 240 5.64 -3.76 -18.57
C GLY A 240 5.14 -5.16 -18.96
N ALA A 241 4.04 -5.24 -19.72
CA ALA A 241 3.51 -6.51 -20.22
C ALA A 241 4.53 -7.25 -21.12
N VAL A 242 5.22 -6.53 -22.01
CA VAL A 242 6.26 -7.12 -22.88
C VAL A 242 7.44 -7.64 -22.07
N LYS A 243 7.87 -6.91 -21.03
CA LYS A 243 8.95 -7.37 -20.12
C LYS A 243 8.54 -8.65 -19.41
N LEU A 244 7.34 -8.71 -18.84
CA LEU A 244 6.87 -9.91 -18.17
C LEU A 244 6.62 -11.09 -19.13
N GLN A 245 6.27 -10.83 -20.39
CA GLN A 245 6.21 -11.88 -21.42
C GLN A 245 7.61 -12.48 -21.66
N GLY A 246 8.63 -11.62 -21.80
CA GLY A 246 10.02 -12.06 -21.94
C GLY A 246 10.51 -12.87 -20.73
N ALA A 247 10.18 -12.41 -19.52
CA ALA A 247 10.46 -13.15 -18.29
C ALA A 247 9.80 -14.55 -18.31
N TYR A 248 8.55 -14.65 -18.74
CA TYR A 248 7.82 -15.92 -18.77
C TYR A 248 8.37 -16.90 -19.81
N GLU A 249 8.83 -16.38 -20.95
CA GLU A 249 9.41 -17.15 -22.06
C GLU A 249 10.87 -17.55 -21.81
N ALA A 250 11.51 -17.01 -20.77
CA ALA A 250 12.91 -17.26 -20.47
C ALA A 250 13.22 -18.78 -20.35
N PRO A 251 14.33 -19.23 -20.95
CA PRO A 251 14.73 -20.64 -20.89
C PRO A 251 15.14 -21.03 -19.47
N GLY A 252 14.98 -22.32 -19.13
CA GLY A 252 15.47 -22.85 -17.85
C GLY A 252 14.60 -22.58 -16.63
N LEU A 253 13.53 -21.77 -16.73
CA LEU A 253 12.60 -21.58 -15.61
C LEU A 253 11.82 -22.87 -15.30
N SER A 254 11.75 -23.20 -14.01
CA SER A 254 10.85 -24.22 -13.47
C SER A 254 9.37 -23.82 -13.61
N ASN A 255 8.46 -24.79 -13.50
CA ASN A 255 7.02 -24.51 -13.53
C ASN A 255 6.58 -23.54 -12.42
N ALA A 256 7.20 -23.64 -11.23
CA ALA A 256 6.90 -22.73 -10.11
C ALA A 256 7.34 -21.29 -10.42
N GLN A 257 8.54 -21.10 -10.98
CA GLN A 257 9.03 -19.79 -11.41
C GLN A 257 8.15 -19.18 -12.51
N ARG A 258 7.77 -19.96 -13.52
CA ARG A 258 6.84 -19.50 -14.57
C ARG A 258 5.49 -19.08 -13.99
N GLY A 259 4.94 -19.84 -13.04
CA GLY A 259 3.70 -19.49 -12.35
C GLY A 259 3.79 -18.16 -11.57
N ARG A 260 4.94 -17.87 -10.95
CA ARG A 260 5.18 -16.59 -10.26
C ARG A 260 5.24 -15.41 -11.23
N VAL A 261 5.93 -15.57 -12.36
CA VAL A 261 5.97 -14.53 -13.41
C VAL A 261 4.58 -14.33 -14.03
N GLN A 262 3.84 -15.42 -14.29
CA GLN A 262 2.47 -15.37 -14.79
C GLN A 262 1.54 -14.60 -13.87
N ARG A 263 1.73 -14.69 -12.54
CA ARG A 263 0.95 -13.89 -11.58
C ARG A 263 1.22 -12.39 -11.74
N LEU A 264 2.47 -11.97 -11.95
CA LEU A 264 2.78 -10.56 -12.22
C LEU A 264 2.12 -10.06 -13.52
N GLN A 265 1.96 -10.92 -14.53
CA GLN A 265 1.29 -10.54 -15.79
C GLN A 265 -0.19 -10.17 -15.59
N LEU A 266 -0.81 -10.55 -14.47
CA LEU A 266 -2.17 -10.11 -14.14
C LEU A 266 -2.25 -8.58 -14.03
N GLY A 267 -1.22 -7.90 -13.53
CA GLY A 267 -1.28 -6.45 -13.30
C GLY A 267 -1.48 -5.59 -14.54
N PRO A 268 -0.55 -5.60 -15.52
CA PRO A 268 -0.74 -4.83 -16.73
C PRO A 268 -1.96 -5.33 -17.54
N LEU A 269 -2.31 -6.62 -17.47
CA LEU A 269 -3.49 -7.15 -18.14
C LEU A 269 -4.80 -6.67 -17.48
N TYR A 270 -4.85 -6.58 -16.16
CA TYR A 270 -5.96 -6.01 -15.40
C TYR A 270 -6.25 -4.57 -15.82
N VAL A 271 -5.21 -3.73 -15.85
CA VAL A 271 -5.33 -2.34 -16.29
C VAL A 271 -5.76 -2.25 -17.75
N TYR A 272 -5.22 -3.10 -18.64
CA TYR A 272 -5.65 -3.18 -20.03
C TYR A 272 -7.13 -3.52 -20.17
N LEU A 273 -7.62 -4.55 -19.48
CA LEU A 273 -9.02 -4.96 -19.54
C LEU A 273 -9.96 -3.85 -19.09
N LEU A 274 -9.57 -3.11 -18.05
CA LEU A 274 -10.35 -1.98 -17.53
C LEU A 274 -10.28 -0.73 -18.39
N ARG A 275 -9.35 -0.62 -19.36
CA ARG A 275 -9.11 0.57 -20.19
C ARG A 275 -8.97 0.25 -21.68
N GLU A 276 -9.60 -0.82 -22.15
CA GLU A 276 -9.33 -1.41 -23.46
C GLU A 276 -9.47 -0.41 -24.63
N GLU A 277 -10.55 0.39 -24.65
CA GLU A 277 -10.78 1.37 -25.71
C GLU A 277 -9.68 2.44 -25.81
N GLU A 278 -9.17 2.90 -24.66
CA GLU A 278 -8.07 3.87 -24.59
C GLU A 278 -6.77 3.20 -25.02
N MET A 279 -6.48 2.02 -24.49
CA MET A 279 -5.23 1.29 -24.71
C MET A 279 -5.05 0.90 -26.19
N ARG A 280 -6.13 0.56 -26.90
CA ARG A 280 -6.05 0.26 -28.34
C ARG A 280 -5.62 1.45 -29.20
N ARG A 281 -5.82 2.68 -28.74
CA ARG A 281 -5.42 3.88 -29.49
C ARG A 281 -3.93 4.19 -29.37
N ALA A 282 -3.24 3.62 -28.38
CA ALA A 282 -1.84 3.94 -28.08
C ALA A 282 -0.81 3.19 -28.95
N VAL A 283 -1.24 2.24 -29.81
CA VAL A 283 -0.43 1.48 -30.80
C VAL A 283 1.01 1.17 -30.31
N PRO A 284 1.19 0.16 -29.43
CA PRO A 284 2.50 -0.18 -28.90
C PRO A 284 3.42 -0.76 -29.97
N ALA A 285 4.73 -0.70 -29.73
CA ALA A 285 5.73 -1.31 -30.61
C ALA A 285 5.58 -2.83 -30.74
N LYS A 286 5.12 -3.50 -29.68
CA LYS A 286 4.77 -4.92 -29.65
C LYS A 286 3.45 -5.07 -28.91
N TRP A 287 2.46 -5.70 -29.53
CA TRP A 287 1.17 -5.99 -28.92
C TRP A 287 1.27 -7.27 -28.06
N PRO A 288 1.07 -7.22 -26.72
CA PRO A 288 1.32 -8.36 -25.83
C PRO A 288 0.07 -9.22 -25.55
N TYR A 289 -1.11 -8.85 -26.07
CA TYR A 289 -2.38 -9.47 -25.70
C TYR A 289 -3.12 -10.10 -26.90
N PRO A 290 -4.12 -10.95 -26.67
CA PRO A 290 -5.01 -11.40 -27.73
C PRO A 290 -5.69 -10.23 -28.48
N GLU A 291 -6.07 -10.45 -29.74
CA GLU A 291 -6.75 -9.42 -30.53
C GLU A 291 -8.13 -9.09 -29.96
N LYS A 292 -8.89 -10.10 -29.53
CA LYS A 292 -10.22 -9.93 -28.93
C LYS A 292 -10.10 -9.75 -27.43
N VAL A 293 -10.82 -8.77 -26.88
CA VAL A 293 -10.85 -8.52 -25.44
C VAL A 293 -11.47 -9.68 -24.64
N SER A 294 -12.39 -10.45 -25.25
CA SER A 294 -12.92 -11.69 -24.66
C SER A 294 -11.80 -12.71 -24.38
N ASP A 295 -10.89 -12.87 -25.33
CA ASP A 295 -9.81 -13.85 -25.25
C ASP A 295 -8.76 -13.37 -24.24
N ALA A 296 -8.55 -12.05 -24.13
CA ALA A 296 -7.71 -11.45 -23.08
C ALA A 296 -8.33 -11.63 -21.68
N PHE A 297 -9.65 -11.54 -21.55
CA PHE A 297 -10.36 -11.84 -20.30
C PHE A 297 -10.30 -13.32 -19.93
N ASP A 298 -10.44 -14.22 -20.90
CA ASP A 298 -10.31 -15.66 -20.67
C ASP A 298 -8.88 -16.03 -20.23
N LEU A 299 -7.87 -15.37 -20.83
CA LEU A 299 -6.48 -15.49 -20.42
C LEU A 299 -6.28 -15.03 -18.96
N PHE A 300 -6.76 -13.83 -18.63
CA PHE A 300 -6.71 -13.30 -17.26
C PHE A 300 -7.39 -14.24 -16.27
N SER A 301 -8.61 -14.70 -16.61
CA SER A 301 -9.40 -15.62 -15.77
C SER A 301 -8.67 -16.94 -15.53
N GLY A 302 -8.00 -17.48 -16.55
CA GLY A 302 -7.18 -18.68 -16.43
C GLY A 302 -6.03 -18.49 -15.45
N TRP A 303 -5.30 -17.38 -15.57
CA TRP A 303 -4.16 -17.07 -14.70
C TRP A 303 -4.56 -16.75 -13.26
N TYR A 304 -5.66 -16.03 -13.10
CA TYR A 304 -6.29 -15.71 -11.81
C TYR A 304 -6.65 -17.00 -11.05
N ASN A 305 -7.34 -17.93 -11.72
CA ASN A 305 -7.73 -19.21 -11.13
C ASN A 305 -6.52 -20.10 -10.85
N ALA A 306 -5.55 -20.16 -11.76
CA ALA A 306 -4.32 -20.95 -11.57
C ALA A 306 -3.46 -20.43 -10.42
N SER A 307 -3.55 -19.13 -10.12
CA SER A 307 -2.86 -18.49 -8.99
C SER A 307 -3.54 -18.73 -7.64
N GLY A 308 -4.76 -19.28 -7.64
CA GLY A 308 -5.57 -19.48 -6.42
C GLY A 308 -6.16 -18.17 -5.86
N MET A 309 -6.23 -17.12 -6.67
CA MET A 309 -6.81 -15.84 -6.26
C MET A 309 -8.32 -15.96 -6.10
N ALA A 310 -8.87 -15.27 -5.11
CA ALA A 310 -10.31 -15.24 -4.83
C ALA A 310 -10.90 -13.82 -4.89
N MET A 311 -10.05 -12.80 -4.80
CA MET A 311 -10.45 -11.39 -4.84
C MET A 311 -9.46 -10.57 -5.68
N LEU A 312 -9.92 -9.45 -6.19
CA LEU A 312 -9.14 -8.46 -6.95
C LEU A 312 -8.97 -7.15 -6.19
N ASN A 313 -9.77 -6.90 -5.16
CA ASN A 313 -9.73 -5.69 -4.35
C ASN A 313 -10.31 -5.93 -2.95
N GLU A 314 -10.28 -4.90 -2.11
CA GLU A 314 -10.74 -4.98 -0.72
C GLU A 314 -12.25 -5.18 -0.55
N ASN A 315 -13.05 -4.78 -1.54
CA ASN A 315 -14.50 -4.96 -1.52
C ASN A 315 -14.92 -6.42 -1.70
N GLY A 316 -13.96 -7.33 -1.93
CA GLY A 316 -14.23 -8.74 -2.19
C GLY A 316 -14.66 -9.02 -3.63
N ASP A 317 -14.38 -8.09 -4.55
CA ASP A 317 -14.71 -8.25 -5.98
C ASP A 317 -13.79 -9.27 -6.65
N GLY A 318 -14.30 -9.95 -7.69
CA GLY A 318 -13.54 -10.94 -8.47
C GLY A 318 -13.85 -10.88 -9.97
N LEU A 319 -13.71 -12.01 -10.67
CA LEU A 319 -13.95 -12.08 -12.12
C LEU A 319 -15.32 -11.54 -12.59
N PRO A 320 -16.46 -11.78 -11.87
CA PRO A 320 -17.75 -11.23 -12.29
C PRO A 320 -17.79 -9.69 -12.27
N TRP A 321 -17.17 -9.08 -11.26
CA TRP A 321 -17.04 -7.64 -11.16
C TRP A 321 -16.17 -7.11 -12.31
N LEU A 322 -14.98 -7.68 -12.52
CA LEU A 322 -14.09 -7.26 -13.60
C LEU A 322 -14.78 -7.30 -14.96
N LYS A 323 -15.51 -8.39 -15.25
CA LYS A 323 -16.29 -8.53 -16.48
C LYS A 323 -17.36 -7.44 -16.61
N THR A 324 -17.99 -7.05 -15.51
CA THR A 324 -18.97 -5.95 -15.48
C THR A 324 -18.31 -4.61 -15.80
N CYS A 325 -17.16 -4.33 -15.18
CA CYS A 325 -16.41 -3.09 -15.41
C CYS A 325 -15.89 -2.96 -16.83
N MET A 326 -15.49 -4.07 -17.45
CA MET A 326 -15.09 -4.11 -18.86
C MET A 326 -16.23 -3.72 -19.81
N LEU A 327 -17.48 -4.10 -19.48
CA LEU A 327 -18.65 -3.79 -20.29
C LEU A 327 -19.21 -2.39 -20.01
N ASN A 328 -19.06 -1.92 -18.77
CA ASN A 328 -19.49 -0.60 -18.34
C ASN A 328 -18.59 -0.08 -17.21
N GLN A 329 -17.56 0.70 -17.55
CA GLN A 329 -16.62 1.26 -16.58
C GLN A 329 -17.31 2.16 -15.53
N THR A 330 -18.40 2.83 -15.90
CA THR A 330 -19.16 3.70 -14.96
C THR A 330 -19.86 2.90 -13.86
N ALA A 331 -20.08 1.59 -14.05
CA ALA A 331 -20.65 0.73 -13.03
C ALA A 331 -19.67 0.42 -11.88
N CYS A 332 -18.39 0.73 -12.04
CA CYS A 332 -17.33 0.36 -11.11
C CYS A 332 -16.50 1.56 -10.59
N ALA A 333 -16.77 2.76 -11.09
CA ALA A 333 -16.23 3.99 -10.51
C ALA A 333 -16.96 4.23 -9.17
N VAL A 334 -16.33 3.81 -8.07
CA VAL A 334 -16.76 4.12 -6.69
C VAL A 334 -15.97 5.31 -6.20
#